data_AF-A0A354D3V2-F1
#
_entry.id   AF-A0A354D3V2-F1
#
_cell.length_a   1.000
_cell.length_b   1.000
_cell.length_c   1.000
_cell.angle_alpha   90.00
_cell.angle_beta   90.00
_cell.angle_gamma   90.00
#
_symmetry.space_group_name_H-M   'P 1'
#
loop_
_entity.id
_entity.type
_entity.pdbx_description
1 polymer ?
#
loop_
_entity_poly.entity_id
_entity_poly.type
_entity_poly.pdbx_seq_one_letter_code
_entity_poly.pdbx_strand_id
1 'polypeptide(L)'
;MRALAAELRGEIDGICIEYHYFKNENVIEKAKEIIPTIQKFCTGFLQGNSYGISEEEYQNLQVFVIDVLKDYVAAIEQEDVVWIIDTLDYGLRELIELYIDDDAEESEDE
;
A
#
# COMPACT_ATOMS: atom_id res chain seq x y z
N MET A 1 0.79 -12.25 5.80
CA MET A 1 0.56 -11.18 4.81
C MET A 1 -0.83 -10.57 4.94
N ARG A 2 -1.92 -11.33 4.83
CA ARG A 2 -3.30 -10.79 4.97
C ARG A 2 -3.53 -9.89 6.19
N ALA A 3 -3.15 -10.34 7.40
CA ALA A 3 -3.30 -9.52 8.61
C ALA A 3 -2.54 -8.17 8.54
N LEU A 4 -1.36 -8.17 7.90
CA LEU A 4 -0.55 -6.97 7.71
C LEU A 4 -1.14 -6.05 6.63
N ALA A 5 -1.72 -6.62 5.57
CA ALA A 5 -2.46 -5.88 4.54
C ALA A 5 -3.69 -5.20 5.15
N ALA A 6 -4.46 -5.90 6.00
CA ALA A 6 -5.62 -5.35 6.69
C ALA A 6 -5.24 -4.25 7.71
N GLU A 7 -4.13 -4.42 8.43
CA GLU A 7 -3.58 -3.39 9.32
C GLU A 7 -3.22 -2.12 8.52
N LEU A 8 -2.41 -2.28 7.46
CA LEU A 8 -1.98 -1.15 6.63
C LEU A 8 -3.15 -0.46 5.92
N ARG A 9 -4.16 -1.23 5.48
CA ARG A 9 -5.40 -0.71 4.91
C ARG A 9 -6.11 0.23 5.89
N GLY A 10 -6.26 -0.20 7.15
CA GLY A 10 -6.89 0.61 8.18
C GLY A 10 -6.13 1.90 8.49
N GLU A 11 -4.79 1.83 8.52
CA GLU A 11 -3.92 3.01 8.70
C GLU A 11 -4.09 4.01 7.54
N ILE A 12 -4.03 3.52 6.30
CA ILE A 12 -4.20 4.34 5.09
C ILE A 12 -5.59 4.95 5.03
N ASP A 13 -6.64 4.16 5.26
CA ASP A 13 -8.02 4.64 5.28
C ASP A 13 -8.19 5.77 6.31
N GLY A 14 -7.60 5.62 7.50
CA GLY A 14 -7.60 6.67 8.52
C GLY A 14 -6.94 7.97 8.05
N ILE A 15 -5.75 7.89 7.45
CA ILE A 15 -5.02 9.06 6.94
C ILE A 15 -5.82 9.76 5.82
N CYS A 16 -6.31 9.00 4.83
CA CYS A 16 -7.03 9.55 3.69
C CYS A 16 -8.37 10.16 4.11
N ILE A 17 -9.12 9.52 5.02
CA ILE A 17 -10.38 10.06 5.56
C ILE A 17 -10.14 11.38 6.29
N GLU A 18 -9.12 11.43 7.16
CA GLU A 18 -8.73 12.65 7.87
C GLU A 18 -8.38 13.81 6.94
N TYR A 19 -7.66 13.54 5.86
CA TYR A 19 -7.33 14.53 4.86
C TYR A 19 -8.56 15.02 4.07
N HIS A 20 -9.33 14.10 3.50
CA HIS A 20 -10.41 14.47 2.58
C HIS A 20 -11.61 15.12 3.29
N TYR A 21 -12.01 14.56 4.43
CA TYR A 21 -13.24 14.94 5.14
C TYR A 21 -13.00 15.92 6.28
N PHE A 22 -11.90 15.76 7.03
CA PHE A 22 -11.60 16.58 8.19
C PHE A 22 -10.58 17.68 7.90
N LYS A 23 -10.02 17.73 6.68
CA LYS A 23 -9.01 18.72 6.25
C LYS A 23 -7.79 18.76 7.18
N ASN A 24 -7.42 17.61 7.73
CA ASN A 24 -6.22 17.48 8.55
C ASN A 24 -4.99 17.45 7.63
N GLU A 25 -4.09 18.41 7.79
CA GLU A 25 -2.88 18.55 6.98
C GLU A 25 -1.66 17.84 7.60
N ASN A 26 -1.79 17.22 8.79
CA ASN A 26 -0.71 16.43 9.42
C ASN A 26 -0.45 15.06 8.74
N VAL A 27 -0.75 14.96 7.43
CA VAL A 27 -0.65 13.75 6.63
C VAL A 27 0.79 13.24 6.58
N ILE A 28 1.76 14.13 6.41
CA ILE A 28 3.18 13.75 6.29
C ILE A 28 3.69 13.06 7.56
N GLU A 29 3.34 13.58 8.75
CA GLU A 29 3.77 12.96 10.01
C GLU A 29 3.12 11.61 10.23
N LYS A 30 1.81 11.49 9.94
CA LYS A 30 1.11 10.20 10.01
C LYS A 30 1.64 9.19 9.00
N ALA A 31 2.01 9.64 7.79
CA ALA A 31 2.66 8.78 6.82
C ALA A 31 3.98 8.25 7.39
N LYS A 32 4.84 9.12 7.95
CA LYS A 32 6.10 8.69 8.58
C LYS A 32 5.90 7.64 9.69
N GLU A 33 4.83 7.75 10.47
CA GLU A 33 4.51 6.80 11.54
C GLU A 33 4.27 5.36 11.03
N ILE A 34 3.73 5.22 9.82
CA ILE A 34 3.36 3.91 9.24
C ILE A 34 4.46 3.30 8.36
N ILE A 35 5.62 3.96 8.22
CA ILE A 35 6.78 3.45 7.48
C ILE A 35 7.17 2.02 7.89
N PRO A 36 7.23 1.64 9.18
CA PRO A 36 7.57 0.28 9.58
C PRO A 36 6.58 -0.76 9.04
N THR A 37 5.28 -0.43 9.02
CA THR A 37 4.22 -1.30 8.49
C THR A 37 4.38 -1.46 6.98
N ILE A 38 4.58 -0.36 6.25
CA ILE A 38 4.83 -0.37 4.80
C ILE A 38 6.08 -1.19 4.46
N GLN A 39 7.19 -0.98 5.16
CA GLN A 39 8.43 -1.72 4.93
C GLN A 39 8.24 -3.22 5.11
N LYS A 40 7.58 -3.62 6.21
CA LYS A 40 7.30 -5.03 6.50
C LYS A 40 6.39 -5.64 5.44
N PHE A 41 5.41 -4.89 4.95
CA PHE A 41 4.48 -5.31 3.92
C PHE A 41 5.17 -5.48 2.56
N CYS A 42 5.85 -4.44 2.07
CA CYS A 42 6.55 -4.44 0.79
C CYS A 42 7.68 -5.49 0.75
N THR A 43 8.34 -5.76 1.87
CA THR A 43 9.35 -6.83 1.96
C THR A 43 8.77 -8.20 1.59
N GLY A 44 7.50 -8.47 1.91
CA GLY A 44 6.84 -9.73 1.53
C GLY A 44 6.76 -9.95 0.02
N PHE A 45 6.69 -8.89 -0.78
CA PHE A 45 6.71 -8.97 -2.25
C PHE A 45 8.10 -9.19 -2.83
N LEU A 46 9.16 -8.81 -2.10
CA LEU A 46 10.52 -8.79 -2.61
C LEU A 46 11.35 -10.03 -2.20
N GLN A 47 10.82 -10.87 -1.32
CA GLN A 47 11.55 -12.01 -0.74
C GLN A 47 11.53 -13.30 -1.57
N GLY A 48 10.86 -13.30 -2.72
CA GLY A 48 10.84 -14.43 -3.66
C GLY A 48 9.48 -14.61 -4.31
N ASN A 49 9.46 -15.30 -5.46
CA ASN A 49 8.24 -15.61 -6.17
C ASN A 49 7.49 -16.76 -5.48
N SER A 50 6.71 -16.43 -4.44
CA SER A 50 5.83 -17.36 -3.72
C SER A 50 4.39 -17.36 -4.23
N TYR A 51 4.10 -16.62 -5.31
CA TYR A 51 2.75 -16.35 -5.80
C TYR A 51 2.30 -17.30 -6.92
N GLY A 52 3.19 -18.16 -7.40
CA GLY A 52 2.89 -19.09 -8.50
C GLY A 52 2.73 -18.41 -9.87
N ILE A 53 3.12 -17.14 -9.98
CA ILE A 53 3.13 -16.36 -11.22
C ILE A 53 4.42 -16.60 -12.02
N SER A 54 4.44 -16.20 -13.29
CA SER A 54 5.65 -16.28 -14.10
C SER A 54 6.76 -15.37 -13.57
N GLU A 55 8.01 -15.65 -13.96
CA GLU A 55 9.16 -14.82 -13.59
C GLU A 55 9.04 -13.39 -14.14
N GLU A 56 8.46 -13.22 -15.34
CA GLU A 56 8.20 -11.92 -15.93
C GLU A 56 7.17 -11.11 -15.12
N GLU A 57 6.06 -11.75 -14.75
CA GLU A 57 5.04 -11.11 -13.88
C GLU A 57 5.61 -10.77 -12.51
N TYR A 58 6.44 -11.64 -11.94
CA TYR A 58 7.11 -11.36 -10.66
C TYR A 58 8.07 -10.18 -10.75
N GLN A 59 8.85 -10.07 -11.83
CA GLN A 59 9.72 -8.90 -12.05
C GLN A 59 8.91 -7.61 -12.22
N ASN A 60 7.78 -7.66 -12.93
CA ASN A 60 6.88 -6.51 -13.07
C ASN A 60 6.30 -6.08 -11.71
N LEU A 61 5.89 -7.04 -10.87
CA LEU A 61 5.44 -6.78 -9.51
C LEU A 61 6.55 -6.15 -8.64
N GLN A 62 7.78 -6.65 -8.74
CA GLN A 62 8.92 -6.06 -8.01
C GLN A 62 9.18 -4.62 -8.44
N VAL A 63 9.14 -4.33 -9.74
CA VAL A 63 9.30 -2.97 -10.27
C VAL A 63 8.20 -2.06 -9.74
N PHE A 64 6.94 -2.52 -9.79
CA PHE A 64 5.81 -1.76 -9.28
C PHE A 64 5.94 -1.44 -7.78
N VAL A 65 6.29 -2.43 -6.95
CA VAL A 65 6.54 -2.22 -5.50
C VAL A 65 7.64 -1.18 -5.28
N ILE A 66 8.72 -1.25 -6.05
CA ILE A 66 9.84 -0.31 -5.93
C ILE A 66 9.42 1.10 -6.33
N ASP A 67 8.62 1.25 -7.38
CA ASP A 67 8.19 2.56 -7.86
C ASP A 67 7.21 3.23 -6.88
N VAL A 68 6.25 2.48 -6.33
CA VAL A 68 5.39 2.98 -5.23
C VAL A 68 6.21 3.43 -4.03
N LEU A 69 7.25 2.68 -3.64
CA LEU A 69 8.13 3.07 -2.53
C LEU A 69 8.96 4.33 -2.85
N LYS A 70 9.39 4.51 -4.10
CA LYS A 70 10.09 5.74 -4.52
C LYS A 70 9.18 6.95 -4.45
N ASP A 71 7.95 6.82 -4.95
CA ASP A 71 6.95 7.89 -4.90
C ASP A 71 6.65 8.29 -3.46
N TYR A 72 6.51 7.30 -2.58
CA TYR A 72 6.28 7.52 -1.15
C TYR A 72 7.42 8.30 -0.50
N VAL A 73 8.68 7.90 -0.74
CA VAL A 73 9.86 8.61 -0.22
C VAL A 73 9.95 10.02 -0.80
N ALA A 74 9.77 10.17 -2.11
CA ALA A 74 9.85 11.46 -2.78
C ALA A 74 8.78 12.44 -2.28
N ALA A 75 7.56 11.96 -2.04
CA ALA A 75 6.47 12.75 -1.48
C ALA A 75 6.76 13.21 -0.04
N ILE A 76 7.33 12.34 0.80
CA ILE A 76 7.76 12.72 2.16
C ILE A 76 8.91 13.74 2.13
N GLU A 77 9.93 13.52 1.30
CA GLU A 77 11.09 14.43 1.21
C GLU A 77 10.71 15.82 0.72
N GLN A 78 9.70 15.92 -0.13
CA GLN A 78 9.17 17.19 -0.66
C GLN A 78 8.06 17.79 0.20
N GLU A 79 7.63 17.09 1.26
CA GLU A 79 6.45 17.42 2.07
C GLU A 79 5.19 17.64 1.20
N ASP A 80 5.07 16.90 0.09
CA ASP A 80 3.96 17.02 -0.85
C ASP A 80 2.77 16.18 -0.36
N VAL A 81 1.82 16.87 0.26
CA VAL A 81 0.59 16.26 0.83
C VAL A 81 -0.29 15.63 -0.23
N VAL A 82 -0.37 16.20 -1.44
CA VAL A 82 -1.23 15.64 -2.49
C VAL A 82 -0.60 14.37 -3.04
N TRP A 83 0.70 14.39 -3.26
CA TRP A 83 1.43 13.22 -3.75
C TRP A 83 1.42 12.09 -2.73
N ILE A 84 1.66 12.36 -1.44
CA ILE A 84 1.63 11.27 -0.44
C ILE A 84 0.24 10.64 -0.36
N ILE A 85 -0.84 11.43 -0.43
CA ILE A 85 -2.21 10.90 -0.44
C ILE A 85 -2.44 10.03 -1.68
N ASP A 86 -2.00 10.47 -2.85
CA ASP A 86 -2.10 9.69 -4.08
C ASP A 86 -1.34 8.35 -3.97
N THR A 87 -0.10 8.39 -3.45
CA THR A 87 0.70 7.19 -3.24
C THR A 87 0.07 6.24 -2.21
N LEU A 88 -0.55 6.76 -1.14
CA LEU A 88 -1.24 5.94 -0.15
C LEU A 88 -2.53 5.32 -0.74
N ASP A 89 -3.35 6.12 -1.42
CA ASP A 89 -4.71 5.74 -1.82
C ASP A 89 -4.76 4.94 -3.11
N TYR A 90 -3.82 5.15 -4.02
CA TYR A 90 -3.74 4.44 -5.31
C TYR A 90 -2.52 3.52 -5.38
N GLY A 91 -1.32 3.99 -5.00
CA GLY A 91 -0.11 3.16 -5.10
C GLY A 91 -0.09 1.97 -4.15
N LEU A 92 -0.13 2.22 -2.84
CA LEU A 92 -0.08 1.17 -1.82
C LEU A 92 -1.38 0.35 -1.74
N ARG A 93 -2.53 0.96 -2.06
CA ARG A 93 -3.82 0.27 -2.04
C ARG A 93 -3.89 -0.86 -3.06
N GLU A 94 -3.36 -0.68 -4.26
CA GLU A 94 -3.27 -1.74 -5.26
C GLU A 94 -2.48 -2.95 -4.76
N LEU A 95 -1.36 -2.72 -4.05
CA LEU A 95 -0.59 -3.81 -3.45
C LEU A 95 -1.37 -4.51 -2.32
N ILE A 96 -2.11 -3.76 -1.52
CA ILE A 96 -2.93 -4.28 -0.43
C ILE A 96 -4.04 -5.19 -0.95
N GLU A 97 -4.70 -4.80 -2.03
CA GLU A 97 -5.85 -5.51 -2.60
C GLU A 97 -5.49 -6.91 -3.09
N LEU A 98 -4.24 -7.13 -3.54
CA LEU A 98 -3.71 -8.47 -3.86
C LEU A 98 -3.81 -9.50 -2.72
N TYR A 99 -4.00 -9.06 -1.47
CA TYR A 99 -4.15 -9.94 -0.31
C TYR A 99 -5.54 -9.90 0.35
N ILE A 100 -6.38 -8.92 -0.01
CA ILE A 100 -7.69 -8.69 0.60
C ILE A 100 -8.83 -9.15 -0.32
N ASP A 101 -8.67 -9.08 -1.65
CA ASP A 101 -9.70 -9.52 -2.61
C ASP A 101 -9.80 -11.04 -2.79
N ASP A 102 -8.88 -11.82 -2.22
CA ASP A 102 -8.94 -13.30 -2.24
C ASP A 102 -10.20 -13.88 -1.56
N ASP A 103 -10.95 -13.10 -0.77
CA ASP A 103 -12.20 -13.52 -0.12
C ASP A 103 -13.48 -13.07 -0.86
N ALA A 104 -13.37 -12.38 -2.01
CA ALA A 104 -14.54 -11.96 -2.80
C ALA A 104 -15.05 -13.03 -3.79
N GLU A 105 -14.32 -14.14 -3.99
CA GLU A 105 -14.69 -15.24 -4.89
C GLU A 105 -14.99 -16.57 -4.16
N GLU A 106 -15.59 -16.54 -2.96
CA GLU A 106 -16.38 -17.67 -2.45
C GLU A 106 -17.72 -17.19 -1.87
N SER A 107 -18.57 -16.63 -2.73
CA SER A 107 -20.02 -16.67 -2.53
C SER A 107 -20.73 -17.02 -3.85
N GLU A 108 -20.34 -18.15 -4.45
CA GLU A 108 -21.28 -18.97 -5.20
C GLU A 108 -21.94 -19.93 -4.21
N ASP A 109 -22.90 -19.42 -3.44
CA ASP A 109 -23.90 -20.28 -2.80
C ASP A 109 -25.16 -20.27 -3.68
N GLU A 110 -25.50 -21.46 -4.16
CA GLU A 110 -26.59 -21.87 -5.08
C GLU A 110 -27.99 -21.34 -4.75
#